data_AF-A0A2L2XAF6-F1
#
_entry.id   AF-A0A2L2XAF6-F1
#
_cell.length_a   1.000
_cell.length_b   1.000
_cell.length_c   1.000
_cell.angle_alpha   90.00
_cell.angle_beta   90.00
_cell.angle_gamma   90.00
#
_symmetry.space_group_name_H-M   'P 1'
#
loop_
_entity.id
_entity.type
_entity.pdbx_description
1 polymer ?
#
loop_
_entity_poly.entity_id
_entity_poly.type
_entity_poly.pdbx_seq_one_letter_code
_entity_poly.pdbx_strand_id
1 'polypeptide(L)'
;MHFYGPFSDELAEEFEEDIQKNHILTISPDNKYIYLPGTKCEAETEKGFSILGDHKEKFDLLLNRFGNKSPGDLELYSTIHFICDTLEVFYKTNDKNHRIEEIKKAKYPKFSEPKILKCYDEMKEWKLIS
;
A
#
# COMPACT_ATOMS: atom_id res chain seq x y z
N MET A 1 -22.73 -10.20 -10.23
CA MET A 1 -21.63 -9.45 -9.59
C MET A 1 -22.08 -7.99 -9.55
N HIS A 2 -22.13 -7.37 -8.38
CA HIS A 2 -22.52 -5.95 -8.26
C HIS A 2 -21.25 -5.11 -8.17
N PHE A 3 -21.08 -4.26 -9.16
CA PHE A 3 -19.93 -3.39 -9.36
C PHE A 3 -20.31 -1.98 -8.89
N TYR A 4 -19.52 -1.41 -7.98
CA TYR A 4 -19.73 -0.06 -7.47
C TYR A 4 -18.48 0.78 -7.75
N GLY A 5 -18.62 1.73 -8.66
CA GLY A 5 -17.62 2.75 -8.96
C GLY A 5 -16.64 2.37 -10.09
N PRO A 6 -15.89 3.35 -10.61
CA PRO A 6 -15.08 3.21 -11.84
C PRO A 6 -13.96 2.18 -11.72
N PHE A 7 -13.37 2.02 -10.52
CA PHE A 7 -12.36 0.98 -10.25
C PHE A 7 -12.91 -0.45 -10.30
N SER A 8 -14.24 -0.61 -10.25
CA SER A 8 -14.87 -1.93 -10.27
C SER A 8 -15.14 -2.43 -11.69
N ASP A 9 -15.21 -1.53 -12.68
CA ASP A 9 -15.36 -1.90 -14.09
C ASP A 9 -14.04 -2.40 -14.68
N GLU A 10 -12.92 -1.71 -14.41
CA GLU A 10 -11.57 -2.15 -14.81
C GLU A 10 -11.23 -3.51 -14.18
N LEU A 11 -11.53 -3.68 -12.88
CA LEU A 11 -11.34 -4.95 -12.19
C LEU A 11 -12.26 -6.05 -12.75
N ALA A 12 -13.48 -5.72 -13.17
CA ALA A 12 -14.38 -6.67 -13.80
C ALA A 12 -13.81 -7.19 -15.12
N GLU A 13 -13.30 -6.26 -15.94
CA GLU A 13 -12.71 -6.53 -17.24
C GLU A 13 -11.45 -7.40 -17.07
N GLU A 14 -10.50 -7.01 -16.21
CA GLU A 14 -9.32 -7.82 -15.90
C GLU A 14 -9.71 -9.22 -15.38
N PHE A 15 -10.74 -9.32 -14.54
CA PHE A 15 -11.16 -10.61 -13.99
C PHE A 15 -11.78 -11.53 -15.05
N GLU A 16 -12.60 -11.00 -15.95
CA GLU A 16 -13.18 -11.77 -17.04
C GLU A 16 -12.14 -12.10 -18.11
N GLU A 17 -11.35 -11.12 -18.55
CA GLU A 17 -10.39 -11.24 -19.65
C GLU A 17 -9.14 -12.00 -19.24
N ASP A 18 -8.51 -11.64 -18.14
CA ASP A 18 -7.18 -12.14 -17.80
C ASP A 18 -7.22 -13.32 -16.84
N ILE A 19 -8.24 -13.43 -16.00
CA ILE A 19 -8.31 -14.48 -14.98
C ILE A 19 -9.17 -15.65 -15.44
N GLN A 20 -10.37 -15.39 -15.96
CA GLN A 20 -11.26 -16.46 -16.44
C GLN A 20 -10.89 -16.98 -17.84
N LYS A 21 -10.70 -16.11 -18.85
CA LYS A 21 -10.35 -16.61 -20.21
C LYS A 21 -8.98 -17.28 -20.25
N ASN A 22 -8.04 -16.90 -19.38
CA ASN A 22 -6.76 -17.60 -19.29
C ASN A 22 -6.81 -18.87 -18.42
N HIS A 23 -7.97 -19.27 -17.91
CA HIS A 23 -8.15 -20.45 -17.06
C HIS A 23 -7.25 -20.43 -15.80
N ILE A 24 -7.06 -19.25 -15.19
CA ILE A 24 -6.38 -19.12 -13.89
C ILE A 24 -7.38 -19.50 -12.79
N LEU A 25 -8.60 -18.97 -12.87
CA LEU A 25 -9.75 -19.40 -12.06
C LEU A 25 -10.87 -19.88 -12.96
N THR A 26 -11.66 -20.83 -12.46
CA THR A 26 -12.88 -21.32 -13.10
C THR A 26 -14.06 -21.17 -12.15
N ILE A 27 -15.27 -21.11 -12.68
CA ILE A 27 -16.49 -21.04 -11.87
C ILE A 27 -17.01 -22.46 -11.66
N SER A 28 -17.40 -22.79 -10.43
CA SER A 28 -17.98 -24.10 -10.12
C SER A 28 -19.25 -24.34 -10.96
N PRO A 29 -19.40 -25.54 -11.56
CA PRO A 29 -20.62 -25.91 -12.29
C PRO A 29 -21.88 -25.81 -11.43
N ASP A 30 -21.75 -26.07 -10.12
CA ASP A 30 -22.86 -26.17 -9.19
C ASP A 30 -23.26 -24.81 -8.59
N ASN A 31 -22.35 -23.84 -8.58
CA ASN A 31 -22.59 -22.54 -7.98
C ASN A 31 -21.72 -21.44 -8.63
N LYS A 32 -22.40 -20.48 -9.27
CA LYS A 32 -21.75 -19.36 -9.97
C LYS A 32 -20.99 -18.38 -9.07
N TYR A 33 -21.10 -18.52 -7.75
CA TYR A 33 -20.38 -17.73 -6.76
C TYR A 33 -19.18 -18.44 -6.14
N ILE A 34 -18.91 -19.70 -6.54
CA ILE A 34 -17.76 -20.46 -6.07
C ILE A 34 -16.72 -20.50 -7.19
N TYR A 35 -15.52 -20.01 -6.89
CA TYR A 35 -14.37 -20.07 -7.78
C TYR A 35 -13.49 -21.27 -7.42
N LEU A 36 -13.04 -21.98 -8.45
CA LEU A 36 -12.15 -23.13 -8.36
C LEU A 36 -10.84 -22.81 -9.08
N PRO A 37 -9.71 -23.40 -8.66
CA PRO A 37 -8.45 -23.31 -9.40
C PRO A 37 -8.65 -23.76 -10.85
N GLY A 38 -8.22 -22.94 -11.80
CA GLY A 38 -8.16 -23.31 -13.21
C GLY A 38 -6.87 -24.03 -13.57
N THR A 39 -6.76 -24.47 -14.82
CA THR A 39 -5.62 -25.27 -15.32
C THR A 39 -4.28 -24.52 -15.28
N LYS A 40 -4.30 -23.18 -15.24
CA LYS A 40 -3.08 -22.36 -15.16
C LYS A 40 -2.79 -21.81 -13.76
N CYS A 41 -3.63 -22.12 -12.76
CA CYS A 41 -3.51 -21.59 -11.41
C CYS A 41 -2.12 -21.87 -10.80
N GLU A 42 -1.61 -23.10 -10.93
CA GLU A 42 -0.30 -23.49 -10.41
C GLU A 42 0.84 -22.73 -11.10
N ALA A 43 0.83 -22.65 -12.44
CA ALA A 43 1.85 -21.95 -13.21
C ALA A 43 1.90 -20.45 -12.88
N GLU A 44 0.76 -19.80 -12.69
CA GLU A 44 0.70 -18.39 -12.27
C GLU A 44 1.12 -18.21 -10.80
N THR A 45 0.82 -19.19 -9.95
CA THR A 45 1.29 -19.20 -8.56
C THR A 45 2.82 -19.32 -8.49
N GLU A 46 3.42 -20.19 -9.30
CA GLU A 46 4.87 -20.33 -9.40
C GLU A 46 5.55 -19.06 -9.93
N LYS A 47 4.99 -18.43 -10.97
CA LYS A 47 5.45 -17.12 -11.44
C LYS A 47 5.36 -16.07 -10.33
N GLY A 48 4.24 -16.06 -9.59
CA GLY A 48 4.05 -15.19 -8.43
C GLY A 48 5.13 -15.40 -7.38
N PHE A 49 5.47 -16.65 -7.05
CA PHE A 49 6.56 -16.96 -6.12
C PHE A 49 7.93 -16.49 -6.64
N SER A 50 8.20 -16.59 -7.94
CA SER A 50 9.43 -16.05 -8.53
C SER A 50 9.50 -14.53 -8.36
N ILE A 51 8.43 -13.81 -8.69
CA ILE A 51 8.35 -12.34 -8.54
C ILE A 51 8.49 -11.93 -7.07
N LEU A 52 7.83 -12.65 -6.16
CA LEU A 52 7.96 -12.43 -4.72
C LEU A 52 9.39 -12.69 -4.25
N GLY A 53 10.06 -13.70 -4.81
CA GLY A 53 11.48 -13.98 -4.60
C GLY A 53 12.37 -12.81 -5.01
N ASP A 54 12.18 -12.29 -6.23
CA ASP A 54 12.92 -11.15 -6.77
C ASP A 54 12.76 -9.85 -5.97
N HIS A 55 11.70 -9.77 -5.15
CA HIS A 55 11.38 -8.61 -4.32
C HIS A 55 11.39 -8.91 -2.82
N LYS A 56 11.86 -10.08 -2.41
CA LYS A 56 11.81 -10.54 -1.02
C LYS A 56 12.42 -9.53 -0.06
N GLU A 57 13.59 -8.99 -0.39
CA GLU A 57 14.28 -7.99 0.45
C GLU A 57 13.44 -6.72 0.65
N LYS A 58 12.73 -6.27 -0.39
CA LYS A 58 11.84 -5.10 -0.32
C LYS A 58 10.64 -5.38 0.56
N PHE A 59 10.03 -6.55 0.43
CA PHE A 59 8.91 -6.96 1.29
C PHE A 59 9.34 -7.12 2.74
N ASP A 60 10.47 -7.78 3.00
CA ASP A 60 11.02 -7.92 4.35
C ASP A 60 11.29 -6.54 4.97
N LEU A 61 11.84 -5.58 4.20
CA LEU A 61 12.05 -4.23 4.67
C LEU A 61 10.73 -3.53 5.06
N LEU A 62 9.69 -3.71 4.25
CA LEU A 62 8.37 -3.13 4.47
C LEU A 62 7.72 -3.72 5.71
N LEU A 63 7.75 -5.05 5.86
CA LEU A 63 7.24 -5.76 7.03
C LEU A 63 8.00 -5.40 8.30
N ASN A 64 9.33 -5.30 8.23
CA ASN A 64 10.16 -4.92 9.37
C ASN A 64 9.87 -3.49 9.85
N ARG A 65 9.64 -2.55 8.93
CA ARG A 65 9.37 -1.13 9.27
C ARG A 65 7.92 -0.91 9.69
N PHE A 66 6.97 -1.54 9.01
CA PHE A 66 5.55 -1.20 9.09
C PHE A 66 4.64 -2.34 9.55
N GLY A 67 5.06 -3.60 9.49
CA GLY A 67 4.21 -4.77 9.70
C GLY A 67 3.60 -4.87 11.11
N ASN A 68 4.29 -4.32 12.12
CA ASN A 68 3.81 -4.28 13.52
C ASN A 68 3.20 -2.93 13.92
N LYS A 69 3.01 -2.00 12.98
CA LYS A 69 2.46 -0.68 13.27
C LYS A 69 0.94 -0.74 13.31
N SER A 70 0.32 0.02 14.22
CA SER A 70 -1.14 0.13 14.25
C SER A 70 -1.65 0.90 13.02
N PRO A 71 -2.93 0.77 12.64
CA PRO A 71 -3.52 1.61 11.58
C PRO A 71 -3.31 3.11 11.81
N GLY A 72 -3.38 3.56 13.07
CA GLY A 72 -3.11 4.96 13.42
C GLY A 72 -1.65 5.36 13.20
N ASP A 73 -0.71 4.47 13.48
CA ASP A 73 0.70 4.73 13.17
C ASP A 73 0.94 4.81 11.66
N LEU A 74 0.38 3.88 10.89
CA LEU A 74 0.49 3.87 9.42
C LEU A 74 -0.07 5.15 8.80
N GLU A 75 -1.21 5.63 9.31
CA GLU A 75 -1.79 6.91 8.91
C GLU A 75 -0.87 8.09 9.23
N LEU A 76 -0.17 8.06 10.37
CA LEU A 76 0.79 9.11 10.71
C LEU A 76 2.00 9.08 9.75
N TYR A 77 2.59 7.91 9.49
CA TYR A 77 3.71 7.79 8.53
C TYR A 77 3.31 8.26 7.12
N SER A 78 2.14 7.87 6.62
CA SER A 78 1.69 8.29 5.29
C SER A 78 1.47 9.81 5.21
N THR A 79 0.97 10.41 6.29
CA THR A 79 0.78 11.87 6.37
C THR A 79 2.12 12.61 6.42
N ILE A 80 3.08 12.12 7.21
CA ILE A 80 4.42 12.70 7.28
C ILE A 80 5.06 12.66 5.89
N HIS A 81 5.01 11.51 5.21
CA HIS A 81 5.52 11.37 3.84
C HIS A 81 4.87 12.41 2.91
N PHE A 82 3.54 12.45 2.87
CA PHE A 82 2.79 13.34 2.00
C PHE A 82 3.13 14.82 2.22
N ILE A 83 3.19 15.26 3.49
CA ILE A 83 3.49 16.65 3.82
C ILE A 83 4.93 17.00 3.45
N CYS A 84 5.90 16.12 3.77
CA CYS A 84 7.31 16.37 3.45
C CYS A 84 7.53 16.44 1.94
N ASP A 85 6.95 15.50 1.18
CA ASP A 85 7.03 15.45 -0.27
C ASP A 85 6.37 16.68 -0.90
N THR A 86 5.17 17.06 -0.45
CA THR A 86 4.46 18.26 -0.93
C THR A 86 5.28 19.53 -0.69
N LEU A 87 5.84 19.70 0.51
CA LEU A 87 6.65 20.86 0.86
C LEU A 87 7.96 20.91 0.05
N GLU A 88 8.57 19.76 -0.23
CA GLU A 88 9.78 19.69 -1.06
C GLU A 88 9.49 19.95 -2.54
N VAL A 89 8.45 19.33 -3.09
CA VAL A 89 8.10 19.43 -4.52
C VAL A 89 7.63 20.83 -4.86
N PHE A 90 6.67 21.38 -4.10
CA PHE A 90 6.00 22.64 -4.44
C PHE A 90 6.62 23.88 -3.80
N TYR A 91 7.21 23.75 -2.61
CA TYR A 91 7.71 24.90 -1.84
C TYR A 91 9.24 24.91 -1.69
N LYS A 92 9.93 23.86 -2.19
CA LYS A 92 11.40 23.71 -2.12
C LYS A 92 11.95 23.91 -0.71
N THR A 93 11.17 23.50 0.30
CA THR A 93 11.54 23.64 1.71
C THR A 93 11.80 22.29 2.37
N ASN A 94 12.89 22.25 3.14
CA ASN A 94 13.26 21.12 3.99
C ASN A 94 13.43 21.56 5.46
N ASP A 95 12.74 22.64 5.86
CA ASP A 95 12.75 23.07 7.25
C ASP A 95 11.96 22.08 8.13
N LYS A 96 12.66 21.44 9.08
CA LYS A 96 12.07 20.48 10.01
C LYS A 96 10.96 21.13 10.84
N ASN A 97 11.16 22.36 11.34
CA ASN A 97 10.18 22.99 12.21
C ASN A 97 8.88 23.28 11.45
N HIS A 98 8.98 23.84 10.25
CA HIS A 98 7.81 24.05 9.39
C HIS A 98 7.09 22.74 9.07
N ARG A 99 7.81 21.68 8.69
CA ARG A 99 7.22 20.35 8.42
C ARG A 99 6.47 19.80 9.63
N ILE A 100 7.08 19.86 10.82
CA ILE A 100 6.45 19.38 12.06
C ILE A 100 5.19 20.18 12.38
N GLU A 101 5.20 21.50 12.19
CA GLU A 101 4.02 22.34 12.40
C GLU A 101 2.88 22.00 11.42
N GLU A 102 3.17 21.76 10.13
CA GLU A 102 2.16 21.33 9.17
C GLU A 102 1.60 19.92 9.51
N ILE A 103 2.45 19.00 9.94
CA ILE A 103 2.01 17.67 10.41
C ILE A 103 1.10 17.80 11.64
N LYS A 104 1.47 18.65 12.60
CA LYS A 104 0.65 18.94 13.79
C LYS A 104 -0.70 19.50 13.39
N LYS A 105 -0.76 20.48 12.47
CA LYS A 105 -2.04 21.03 11.96
C LYS A 105 -2.91 19.97 11.32
N ALA A 106 -2.34 19.10 10.48
CA ALA A 106 -3.09 18.07 9.76
C ALA A 106 -3.64 16.97 10.68
N LYS A 107 -3.01 16.73 11.83
CA LYS A 107 -3.35 15.61 12.72
C LYS A 107 -3.82 15.99 14.11
N TYR A 108 -3.80 17.26 14.48
CA TYR A 108 -4.31 17.69 15.78
C TYR A 108 -5.81 17.33 15.93
N PRO A 109 -6.26 16.85 17.10
CA PRO A 109 -5.51 16.54 18.33
C PRO A 109 -5.08 15.07 18.46
N LYS A 110 -5.11 14.30 17.37
CA LYS A 110 -5.02 12.83 17.37
C LYS A 110 -3.68 12.26 17.84
N PHE A 111 -2.58 12.94 17.53
CA PHE A 111 -1.23 12.49 17.90
C PHE A 111 -0.50 13.53 18.75
N SER A 112 0.26 13.05 19.73
CA SER A 112 1.12 13.90 20.54
C SER A 112 2.37 14.32 19.76
N GLU A 113 2.91 15.49 20.07
CA GLU A 113 4.13 15.99 19.46
C GLU A 113 5.34 15.04 19.61
N PRO A 114 5.58 14.40 20.78
CA PRO A 114 6.64 13.39 20.89
C PRO A 114 6.46 12.21 19.93
N LYS A 115 5.22 11.80 19.66
CA LYS A 115 4.93 10.71 18.71
C LYS A 115 5.19 11.15 17.28
N ILE A 116 4.78 12.36 16.91
CA ILE A 116 5.06 12.96 15.59
C ILE A 116 6.57 13.04 15.34
N LEU A 117 7.32 13.58 16.30
CA LEU A 117 8.77 13.71 16.21
C LEU A 117 9.45 12.35 16.06
N LYS A 118 9.05 11.36 16.86
CA LYS A 118 9.57 9.99 16.75
C LYS A 118 9.35 9.41 15.35
N CYS A 119 8.12 9.47 14.83
CA CYS A 119 7.81 8.93 13.50
C CYS A 119 8.54 9.70 12.38
N TYR A 120 8.68 11.01 12.52
CA TYR A 120 9.46 11.84 11.58
C TYR A 120 10.92 11.41 11.54
N ASP A 121 11.56 11.28 12.70
CA ASP A 121 12.97 10.91 12.79
C ASP A 121 13.23 9.49 12.26
N GLU A 122 12.33 8.53 12.53
CA GLU A 122 12.37 7.18 11.93
C GLU A 122 12.28 7.23 10.39
N MET A 123 11.38 8.04 9.83
CA MET A 123 11.26 8.18 8.37
C MET A 123 12.50 8.81 7.74
N LYS A 124 13.13 9.76 8.43
CA LYS A 124 14.38 10.38 7.99
C LYS A 124 15.53 9.37 8.05
N GLU A 125 15.63 8.58 9.11
CA GLU A 125 16.59 7.48 9.24
C GLU A 125 16.42 6.45 8.12
N TRP A 126 15.18 6.11 7.78
CA TRP A 126 14.85 5.20 6.68
C TRP A 126 15.04 5.79 5.28
N LYS A 127 15.43 7.06 5.19
CA LYS A 127 15.59 7.83 3.94
C LYS A 127 14.32 7.85 3.09
N LEU A 128 13.16 7.88 3.75
CA LEU A 128 11.86 8.03 3.09
C LEU A 128 11.43 9.50 3.00
N ILE A 129 12.09 10.38 3.76
CA ILE A 129 11.96 11.84 3.69
C ILE A 129 13.35 12.48 3.84
N SER A 130 13.50 13.70 3.36
CA SER A 130 14.74 14.49 3.31
C SER A 130 15.06 15.27 4.59
#